data_AF-A0A9X7UDT9-F1
#
_entry.id   AF-A0A9X7UDT9-F1
#
_cell.length_a   1.000
_cell.length_b   1.000
_cell.length_c   1.000
_cell.angle_alpha   90.00
_cell.angle_beta   90.00
_cell.angle_gamma   90.00
#
_symmetry.space_group_name_H-M   'P 1'
#
loop_
_entity.id
_entity.type
_entity.pdbx_description
1 polymer ?
#
loop_
_entity_poly.entity_id
_entity_poly.type
_entity_poly.pdbx_seq_one_letter_code
_entity_poly.pdbx_strand_id
1 'polypeptide(L)'
;MSVSDGSIQVAQIPRTLNSALGSASDANNERWFRHDINALRAVAASVVVLFHFHVAGFDGGYVGVDIFFVISGLLMTQIIERSIARGNFSILGFYAARVRRIVPALAVLSLLLVLAGLAFIDPLTLAEIARNAVASVLFVSNILYASQSGYFADASETNWLLHTWTLSAEWQFYMIYPIVLASASRWAWLWRHRLTFLVIGCVIGLGERSGSPIKRPICVIMHSFCCQQGRGKCSRVVC
;
A
#
# COMPACT_ATOMS: atom_id res chain seq x y z
N MET A 1 46.98 -59.89 0.00
CA MET A 1 46.20 -59.51 -1.19
C MET A 1 45.51 -58.20 -0.84
N SER A 2 46.04 -57.09 -1.36
CA SER A 2 45.83 -55.72 -0.89
C SER A 2 44.47 -55.15 -1.30
N VAL A 3 43.76 -54.58 -0.34
CA VAL A 3 42.58 -53.73 -0.54
C VAL A 3 43.08 -52.38 -1.07
N SER A 4 42.79 -52.04 -2.33
CA SER A 4 43.12 -50.72 -2.91
C SER A 4 41.97 -49.75 -2.69
N ASP A 5 42.33 -48.62 -2.10
CA ASP A 5 41.52 -47.46 -1.75
C ASP A 5 40.68 -46.93 -2.92
N GLY A 6 39.36 -46.89 -2.75
CA GLY A 6 38.39 -46.46 -3.76
C GLY A 6 38.10 -44.96 -3.65
N SER A 7 39.07 -44.12 -3.97
CA SER A 7 38.87 -42.67 -4.04
C SER A 7 38.09 -42.30 -5.31
N ILE A 8 36.81 -41.97 -5.16
CA ILE A 8 35.97 -41.37 -6.22
C ILE A 8 36.57 -39.99 -6.54
N GLN A 9 37.22 -39.87 -7.70
CA GLN A 9 37.70 -38.59 -8.23
C GLN A 9 36.49 -37.74 -8.62
N VAL A 10 36.15 -36.76 -7.79
CA VAL A 10 35.15 -35.74 -8.15
C VAL A 10 35.72 -34.94 -9.31
N ALA A 11 35.20 -35.20 -10.52
CA ALA A 11 35.58 -34.50 -11.73
C ALA A 11 35.52 -32.98 -11.48
N GLN A 12 36.65 -32.30 -11.63
CA GLN A 12 36.77 -30.86 -11.46
C GLN A 12 35.92 -30.18 -12.53
N ILE A 13 34.72 -29.73 -12.14
CA ILE A 13 33.83 -28.98 -13.02
C ILE A 13 34.56 -27.67 -13.40
N PRO A 14 34.78 -27.39 -14.69
CA PRO A 14 35.48 -26.19 -15.11
C PRO A 14 34.74 -24.94 -14.62
N ARG A 15 35.49 -23.97 -14.07
CA ARG A 15 34.94 -22.72 -13.49
C ARG A 15 34.01 -21.97 -14.44
N THR A 16 34.24 -22.10 -15.75
CA THR A 16 33.41 -21.53 -16.82
C THR A 16 32.00 -22.12 -16.88
N LEU A 17 31.83 -23.39 -16.54
CA LEU A 17 30.54 -24.05 -16.47
C LEU A 17 29.75 -23.59 -15.24
N ASN A 18 30.41 -23.41 -14.07
CA ASN A 18 29.76 -22.85 -12.89
C ASN A 18 29.30 -21.40 -13.10
N SER A 19 30.09 -20.57 -13.80
CA SER A 19 29.67 -19.21 -14.14
C SER A 19 28.52 -19.17 -15.15
N ALA A 20 28.49 -20.11 -16.11
CA ALA A 20 27.42 -20.21 -17.09
C ALA A 20 26.12 -20.79 -16.51
N LEU A 21 26.22 -21.77 -15.61
CA LEU A 21 25.08 -22.31 -14.87
C LEU A 21 24.53 -21.29 -13.87
N GLY A 22 25.39 -20.51 -13.21
CA GLY A 22 25.00 -19.40 -12.35
C GLY A 22 24.23 -18.33 -13.11
N SER A 23 24.78 -17.83 -14.23
CA SER A 23 24.11 -16.80 -15.04
C SER A 23 22.81 -17.30 -15.70
N ALA A 24 22.74 -18.57 -16.09
CA ALA A 24 21.51 -19.18 -16.60
C ALA A 24 20.45 -19.37 -15.50
N SER A 25 20.85 -19.72 -14.27
CA SER A 25 19.93 -19.82 -13.13
C SER A 25 19.41 -18.45 -12.68
N ASP A 26 20.28 -17.43 -12.67
CA ASP A 26 19.93 -16.06 -12.31
C ASP A 26 19.02 -15.42 -13.38
N ALA A 27 19.31 -15.67 -14.67
CA ALA A 27 18.46 -15.23 -15.77
C ALA A 27 17.10 -15.94 -15.82
N ASN A 28 17.02 -17.19 -15.35
CA ASN A 28 15.76 -17.89 -15.15
C ASN A 28 14.99 -17.31 -13.96
N ASN A 29 15.64 -16.82 -12.91
CA ASN A 29 15.01 -16.27 -11.71
C ASN A 29 14.43 -14.86 -11.92
N GLU A 30 15.05 -14.05 -12.78
CA GLU A 30 14.60 -12.70 -13.17
C GLU A 30 13.29 -12.70 -13.99
N ARG A 31 12.98 -13.82 -14.67
CA ARG A 31 11.80 -13.97 -15.54
C ARG A 31 10.60 -14.64 -14.89
N TRP A 32 10.68 -14.94 -13.58
CA TRP A 32 9.51 -15.26 -12.76
C TRP A 32 8.71 -13.96 -12.60
N PHE A 33 7.97 -13.61 -13.64
CA PHE A 33 6.73 -12.86 -13.48
C PHE A 33 6.05 -13.47 -12.27
N ARG A 34 5.71 -12.66 -11.26
CA ARG A 34 5.23 -13.12 -9.94
C ARG A 34 3.87 -13.80 -10.03
N HIS A 35 3.89 -14.99 -10.63
CA HIS A 35 2.74 -15.86 -10.86
C HIS A 35 2.23 -16.36 -9.52
N ASP A 36 3.10 -16.55 -8.54
CA ASP A 36 2.78 -16.80 -7.14
C ASP A 36 1.78 -15.77 -6.60
N ILE A 37 2.09 -14.48 -6.68
CA ILE A 37 1.24 -13.41 -6.15
C ILE A 37 -0.07 -13.31 -6.94
N ASN A 38 -0.01 -13.39 -8.27
CA ASN A 38 -1.21 -13.35 -9.10
C ASN A 38 -2.10 -14.58 -8.87
N ALA A 39 -1.52 -15.77 -8.63
CA ALA A 39 -2.25 -16.99 -8.31
C ALA A 39 -2.93 -16.88 -6.94
N LEU A 40 -2.25 -16.34 -5.93
CA LEU A 40 -2.87 -16.09 -4.62
C LEU A 40 -4.05 -15.12 -4.72
N ARG A 41 -3.94 -14.07 -5.55
CA ARG A 41 -5.08 -13.18 -5.85
C ARG A 41 -6.21 -13.91 -6.55
N ALA A 42 -5.90 -14.78 -7.51
CA ALA A 42 -6.89 -15.58 -8.20
C ALA A 42 -7.63 -16.52 -7.23
N VAL A 43 -6.90 -17.22 -6.35
CA VAL A 43 -7.46 -18.07 -5.30
C VAL A 43 -8.38 -17.27 -4.37
N ALA A 44 -7.92 -16.11 -3.90
CA ALA A 44 -8.73 -15.24 -3.05
C ALA A 44 -10.03 -14.81 -3.75
N ALA A 45 -9.96 -14.39 -5.02
CA ALA A 45 -11.13 -14.05 -5.81
C ALA A 45 -12.05 -15.26 -6.05
N SER A 46 -11.50 -16.46 -6.28
CA SER A 46 -12.28 -17.69 -6.44
C SER A 46 -13.11 -18.01 -5.20
N VAL A 47 -12.57 -17.81 -3.99
CA VAL A 47 -13.33 -17.99 -2.74
C VAL A 47 -14.54 -17.05 -2.69
N VAL A 48 -14.38 -15.79 -3.12
CA VAL A 48 -15.48 -14.81 -3.19
C VAL A 48 -16.57 -15.23 -4.17
N VAL A 49 -16.15 -15.77 -5.32
CA VAL A 49 -17.05 -16.29 -6.35
C VAL A 49 -17.82 -17.50 -5.83
N LEU A 50 -17.14 -18.48 -5.23
CA LEU A 50 -17.77 -19.69 -4.67
C LEU A 50 -18.76 -19.36 -3.56
N PHE A 51 -18.47 -18.35 -2.72
CA PHE A 51 -19.40 -17.83 -1.73
C PHE A 51 -20.69 -17.30 -2.36
N HIS A 52 -20.61 -16.53 -3.45
CA HIS A 52 -21.80 -16.02 -4.15
C HIS A 52 -22.62 -17.13 -4.84
N PHE A 53 -22.01 -18.25 -5.19
CA PHE A 53 -22.72 -19.41 -5.74
C PHE A 53 -23.25 -20.37 -4.67
N HIS A 54 -23.19 -20.00 -3.39
CA HIS A 54 -23.65 -20.82 -2.26
C HIS A 54 -23.08 -22.25 -2.25
N VAL A 55 -21.81 -22.39 -2.66
CA VAL A 55 -21.13 -23.70 -2.65
C VAL A 55 -20.88 -24.13 -1.21
N ALA A 56 -21.31 -25.34 -0.86
CA ALA A 56 -21.15 -25.88 0.49
C ALA A 56 -19.67 -25.84 0.95
N GLY A 57 -19.43 -25.30 2.15
CA GLY A 57 -18.10 -25.13 2.73
C GLY A 57 -17.40 -23.81 2.40
N PHE A 58 -18.04 -22.90 1.67
CA PHE A 58 -17.48 -21.59 1.30
C PHE A 58 -18.27 -20.41 1.89
N ASP A 59 -18.66 -20.46 3.17
CA ASP A 59 -19.45 -19.40 3.84
C ASP A 59 -18.63 -18.13 4.18
N GLY A 60 -17.31 -18.17 4.00
CA GLY A 60 -16.36 -17.13 4.40
C GLY A 60 -15.89 -16.19 3.28
N GLY A 61 -16.75 -15.84 2.31
CA GLY A 61 -16.36 -15.04 1.14
C GLY A 61 -15.68 -13.70 1.45
N TYR A 62 -16.06 -13.06 2.56
CA TYR A 62 -15.45 -11.81 3.05
C TYR A 62 -13.95 -11.95 3.35
N VAL A 63 -13.49 -13.11 3.83
CA VAL A 63 -12.06 -13.38 4.05
C VAL A 63 -11.29 -13.36 2.73
N GLY A 64 -11.90 -13.86 1.64
CA GLY A 64 -11.32 -13.79 0.30
C GLY A 64 -11.13 -12.34 -0.16
N VAL A 65 -12.09 -11.47 0.13
CA VAL A 65 -11.99 -10.03 -0.16
C VAL A 65 -10.82 -9.39 0.60
N ASP A 66 -10.72 -9.64 1.90
CA ASP A 66 -9.64 -9.07 2.75
C ASP A 66 -8.25 -9.50 2.27
N ILE A 67 -8.07 -10.80 2.00
CA ILE A 67 -6.81 -11.35 1.49
C ILE A 67 -6.46 -10.75 0.13
N PHE A 68 -7.43 -10.62 -0.78
CA PHE A 68 -7.23 -10.03 -2.09
C PHE A 68 -6.70 -8.59 -1.98
N PHE A 69 -7.32 -7.75 -1.14
CA PHE A 69 -6.89 -6.37 -0.93
C PHE A 69 -5.50 -6.26 -0.28
N VAL A 70 -5.21 -7.09 0.73
CA VAL A 70 -3.88 -7.11 1.39
C VAL A 70 -2.79 -7.46 0.38
N ILE A 71 -3.00 -8.49 -0.44
CA ILE A 71 -2.02 -8.92 -1.44
C ILE A 71 -1.84 -7.84 -2.53
N SER A 72 -2.93 -7.23 -3.00
CA SER A 72 -2.88 -6.11 -3.95
C SER A 72 -2.10 -4.92 -3.39
N GLY A 73 -2.28 -4.61 -2.10
CA GLY A 73 -1.49 -3.60 -1.38
C GLY A 73 0.00 -3.88 -1.43
N LEU A 74 0.42 -5.05 -0.94
CA LEU A 74 1.84 -5.46 -0.90
C LEU A 74 2.50 -5.42 -2.30
N LEU A 75 1.80 -5.90 -3.32
CA LEU A 75 2.29 -5.87 -4.69
C LEU A 75 2.50 -4.45 -5.19
N MET A 76 1.56 -3.53 -4.92
CA MET A 76 1.69 -2.14 -5.35
C MET A 76 2.82 -1.41 -4.63
N THR A 77 2.97 -1.62 -3.33
CA THR A 77 4.10 -1.09 -2.54
C THR A 77 5.43 -1.49 -3.17
N GLN A 78 5.62 -2.79 -3.44
CA GLN A 78 6.86 -3.30 -4.01
C GLN A 78 7.14 -2.73 -5.42
N ILE A 79 6.11 -2.53 -6.24
CA ILE A 79 6.30 -1.93 -7.58
C ILE A 79 6.72 -0.46 -7.46
N ILE A 80 6.09 0.29 -6.56
CA ILE A 80 6.39 1.70 -6.32
C ILE A 80 7.80 1.85 -5.76
N GLU A 81 8.14 1.12 -4.69
CA GLU A 81 9.47 1.16 -4.06
C GLU A 81 10.59 0.83 -5.04
N ARG A 82 10.44 -0.23 -5.83
CA ARG A 82 11.43 -0.60 -6.85
C ARG A 82 11.59 0.46 -7.92
N SER A 83 10.51 1.14 -8.30
CA SER A 83 10.55 2.22 -9.29
C SER A 83 11.20 3.48 -8.73
N ILE A 84 10.94 3.80 -7.46
CA ILE A 84 11.58 4.90 -6.74
C ILE A 84 13.08 4.63 -6.59
N ALA A 85 13.47 3.42 -6.19
CA ALA A 85 14.88 3.01 -6.04
C ALA A 85 15.67 3.13 -7.35
N ARG A 86 15.01 2.95 -8.50
CA ARG A 86 15.59 3.15 -9.84
C ARG A 86 15.55 4.59 -10.34
N GLY A 87 14.98 5.53 -9.57
CA GLY A 87 14.86 6.94 -9.95
C GLY A 87 13.90 7.21 -11.13
N ASN A 88 13.08 6.22 -11.53
CA ASN A 88 12.23 6.30 -12.73
C ASN A 88 10.73 6.30 -12.42
N PHE A 89 10.36 6.57 -11.17
CA PHE A 89 8.96 6.56 -10.75
C PHE A 89 8.20 7.75 -11.33
N SER A 90 7.21 7.43 -12.17
CA SER A 90 6.22 8.38 -12.67
C SER A 90 4.84 7.94 -12.22
N ILE A 91 4.13 8.81 -11.49
CA ILE A 91 2.74 8.56 -11.06
C ILE A 91 1.84 8.37 -12.28
N LEU A 92 2.00 9.22 -13.30
CA LEU A 92 1.21 9.14 -14.52
C LEU A 92 1.51 7.85 -15.31
N GLY A 93 2.79 7.46 -15.38
CA GLY A 93 3.19 6.18 -15.98
C GLY A 93 2.66 4.97 -15.21
N PHE A 94 2.61 5.06 -13.88
CA PHE A 94 2.00 4.04 -13.03
C PHE A 94 0.51 3.89 -13.37
N TYR A 95 -0.27 4.98 -13.37
CA TYR A 95 -1.70 4.94 -13.70
C TYR A 95 -1.95 4.45 -15.13
N ALA A 96 -1.22 4.97 -16.12
CA ALA A 96 -1.38 4.58 -17.53
C ALA A 96 -1.14 3.07 -17.75
N ALA A 97 -0.18 2.47 -17.06
CA ALA A 97 0.06 1.04 -17.14
C ALA A 97 -1.10 0.20 -16.58
N ARG A 98 -1.86 0.69 -15.59
CA ARG A 98 -3.00 -0.05 -15.02
C ARG A 98 -4.26 0.19 -15.83
N VAL A 99 -4.49 1.42 -16.32
CA VAL A 99 -5.58 1.71 -17.27
C VAL A 99 -5.50 0.79 -18.48
N ARG A 100 -4.32 0.69 -19.12
CA ARG A 100 -4.11 -0.19 -20.29
C ARG A 100 -4.35 -1.68 -20.02
N ARG A 101 -4.28 -2.10 -18.77
CA ARG A 101 -4.50 -3.50 -18.37
C ARG A 101 -5.96 -3.78 -18.00
N ILE A 102 -6.63 -2.87 -17.29
CA ILE A 102 -7.93 -3.13 -16.67
C ILE A 102 -9.09 -2.63 -17.55
N VAL A 103 -8.97 -1.40 -18.08
CA VAL A 103 -10.07 -0.73 -18.78
C VAL A 103 -10.53 -1.45 -20.05
N PRO A 104 -9.64 -1.99 -20.92
CA PRO A 104 -10.09 -2.66 -22.13
C PRO A 104 -10.98 -3.88 -21.85
N ALA A 105 -10.58 -4.73 -20.90
CA ALA A 105 -11.33 -5.92 -20.53
C ALA A 105 -12.69 -5.56 -19.91
N LEU A 106 -12.70 -4.57 -19.01
CA LEU A 106 -13.92 -4.11 -18.35
C LEU A 106 -14.88 -3.44 -19.33
N ALA A 107 -14.37 -2.61 -20.24
CA ALA A 107 -15.18 -1.93 -21.26
C ALA A 107 -15.83 -2.93 -22.23
N VAL A 108 -15.08 -3.95 -22.67
CA VAL A 108 -15.62 -5.01 -23.53
C VAL A 108 -16.69 -5.81 -22.78
N LEU A 109 -16.43 -6.25 -21.55
CA LEU A 109 -17.42 -6.97 -20.74
C LEU A 109 -18.70 -6.14 -20.56
N SER A 110 -18.56 -4.88 -20.14
CA SER A 110 -19.68 -3.95 -19.95
C SER A 110 -20.49 -3.75 -21.24
N LEU A 111 -19.80 -3.58 -22.39
CA LEU A 111 -20.45 -3.44 -23.69
C LEU A 111 -21.24 -4.70 -24.05
N LEU A 112 -20.63 -5.88 -23.90
CA LEU A 112 -21.29 -7.15 -24.20
C LEU A 112 -22.53 -7.38 -23.34
N LEU A 113 -22.48 -7.02 -22.05
CA LEU A 113 -23.65 -7.16 -21.17
C LEU A 113 -24.78 -6.20 -21.55
N VAL A 114 -24.47 -4.96 -21.95
CA VAL A 114 -25.49 -4.03 -22.45
C VAL A 114 -26.08 -4.52 -23.78
N LEU A 115 -25.25 -5.04 -24.69
CA LEU A 115 -25.71 -5.61 -25.96
C LEU A 115 -26.57 -6.87 -25.74
N ALA A 116 -26.22 -7.72 -24.78
CA ALA A 116 -27.05 -8.85 -24.38
C ALA A 116 -28.37 -8.37 -23.76
N GLY A 117 -28.33 -7.32 -22.92
CA GLY A 117 -29.52 -6.72 -22.33
C GLY A 117 -30.52 -6.23 -23.38
N LEU A 118 -30.05 -5.64 -24.49
CA LEU A 118 -30.90 -5.22 -25.61
C LEU A 118 -31.71 -6.37 -26.24
N ALA A 119 -31.21 -7.60 -26.17
CA ALA A 119 -31.84 -8.76 -26.78
C ALA A 119 -32.77 -9.52 -25.83
N PHE A 120 -32.48 -9.51 -24.52
CA PHE A 120 -33.09 -10.43 -23.55
C PHE A 120 -33.84 -9.76 -22.40
N ILE A 121 -33.69 -8.45 -22.20
CA ILE A 121 -34.14 -7.75 -20.99
C ILE A 121 -35.11 -6.61 -21.36
N ASP A 122 -36.04 -6.28 -20.47
CA ASP A 122 -36.97 -5.18 -20.64
C ASP A 122 -36.27 -3.81 -20.59
N PRO A 123 -36.88 -2.74 -21.14
CA PRO A 123 -36.23 -1.43 -21.26
C PRO A 123 -35.85 -0.78 -19.91
N LEU A 124 -36.58 -1.07 -18.83
CA LEU A 124 -36.32 -0.46 -17.53
C LEU A 124 -35.08 -1.07 -16.90
N THR A 125 -35.00 -2.40 -16.85
CA THR A 125 -33.81 -3.10 -16.34
C THR A 125 -32.60 -2.91 -17.26
N LEU A 126 -32.79 -2.75 -18.57
CA LEU A 126 -31.71 -2.40 -19.48
C LEU A 126 -31.07 -1.04 -19.12
N ALA A 127 -31.88 -0.04 -18.75
CA ALA A 127 -31.37 1.27 -18.33
C ALA A 127 -30.51 1.15 -17.05
N GLU A 128 -30.88 0.25 -16.14
CA GLU A 128 -30.11 -0.04 -14.94
C GLU A 128 -28.80 -0.75 -15.25
N ILE A 129 -28.81 -1.76 -16.13
CA ILE A 129 -27.59 -2.44 -16.60
C ILE A 129 -26.65 -1.43 -17.26
N ALA A 130 -27.17 -0.54 -18.11
CA ALA A 130 -26.38 0.51 -18.74
C ALA A 130 -25.79 1.49 -17.72
N ARG A 131 -26.57 1.91 -16.71
CA ARG A 131 -26.08 2.75 -15.61
C ARG A 131 -24.96 2.05 -14.83
N ASN A 132 -25.14 0.77 -14.50
CA ASN A 132 -24.17 -0.03 -13.78
C ASN A 132 -22.91 -0.28 -14.62
N ALA A 133 -23.03 -0.44 -15.93
CA ALA A 133 -21.93 -0.57 -16.87
C ALA A 133 -21.08 0.70 -16.92
N VAL A 134 -21.71 1.86 -17.03
CA VAL A 134 -21.02 3.17 -16.98
C VAL A 134 -20.31 3.34 -15.64
N ALA A 135 -21.00 3.08 -14.53
CA ALA A 135 -20.39 3.19 -13.20
C ALA A 135 -19.21 2.23 -13.01
N SER A 136 -19.26 1.03 -13.60
CA SER A 136 -18.17 0.06 -13.58
C SER A 136 -16.96 0.58 -14.36
N VAL A 137 -17.14 1.05 -15.59
CA VAL A 137 -16.05 1.58 -16.43
C VAL A 137 -15.40 2.83 -15.82
N LEU A 138 -16.21 3.66 -15.15
CA LEU A 138 -15.72 4.84 -14.43
C LEU A 138 -15.11 4.53 -13.05
N PHE A 139 -15.08 3.25 -12.63
CA PHE A 139 -14.60 2.81 -11.33
C PHE A 139 -15.30 3.49 -10.13
N VAL A 140 -16.62 3.70 -10.23
CA VAL A 140 -17.47 4.28 -9.19
C VAL A 140 -18.63 3.35 -8.80
N SER A 141 -18.61 2.10 -9.26
CA SER A 141 -19.71 1.15 -9.01
C SER A 141 -19.89 0.82 -7.53
N ASN A 142 -18.81 0.83 -6.72
CA ASN A 142 -18.91 0.66 -5.27
C ASN A 142 -19.74 1.75 -4.59
N ILE A 143 -19.58 3.01 -5.02
CA ILE A 143 -20.32 4.15 -4.47
C ILE A 143 -21.78 4.07 -4.93
N LEU A 144 -21.99 3.77 -6.21
CA LEU A 144 -23.32 3.61 -6.76
C LEU A 144 -24.10 2.51 -6.04
N TYR A 145 -23.51 1.34 -5.84
CA TYR A 145 -24.20 0.21 -5.18
C TYR A 145 -24.41 0.45 -3.69
N ALA A 146 -23.50 1.16 -3.02
CA ALA A 146 -23.72 1.61 -1.64
C ALA A 146 -24.95 2.51 -1.55
N SER A 147 -25.15 3.42 -2.51
CA SER A 147 -26.33 4.31 -2.56
C SER A 147 -27.63 3.59 -2.94
N GLN A 148 -27.51 2.41 -3.56
CA GLN A 148 -28.63 1.53 -3.90
C GLN A 148 -28.92 0.50 -2.81
N SER A 149 -28.24 0.53 -1.66
CA SER A 149 -28.52 -0.41 -0.57
C SER A 149 -29.61 0.13 0.38
N GLY A 150 -30.62 -0.67 0.71
CA GLY A 150 -31.73 -0.24 1.56
C GLY A 150 -32.92 -1.20 1.56
N TYR A 151 -33.92 -0.92 2.40
CA TYR A 151 -35.11 -1.78 2.58
C TYR A 151 -35.97 -1.93 1.30
N PHE A 152 -35.92 -0.94 0.41
CA PHE A 152 -36.62 -0.95 -0.89
C PHE A 152 -35.64 -1.05 -2.08
N ALA A 153 -34.42 -1.49 -1.83
CA ALA A 153 -33.45 -1.72 -2.88
C ALA A 153 -33.78 -2.98 -3.67
N ASP A 154 -33.49 -2.97 -4.97
CA ASP A 154 -33.44 -4.21 -5.74
C ASP A 154 -32.46 -5.19 -5.10
N ALA A 155 -32.83 -6.47 -5.12
CA ALA A 155 -31.97 -7.52 -4.61
C ALA A 155 -30.62 -7.47 -5.34
N SER A 156 -29.51 -7.39 -4.59
CA SER A 156 -28.16 -7.37 -5.16
C SER A 156 -27.89 -8.54 -6.12
N GLU A 157 -28.64 -9.63 -5.99
CA GLU A 157 -28.57 -10.83 -6.83
C GLU A 157 -29.00 -10.59 -8.28
N THR A 158 -29.79 -9.56 -8.59
CA THR A 158 -30.22 -9.28 -9.97
C THR A 158 -29.20 -8.44 -10.73
N ASN A 159 -28.21 -7.85 -10.04
CA ASN A 159 -27.22 -6.98 -10.66
C ASN A 159 -26.06 -7.79 -11.27
N TRP A 160 -26.08 -7.94 -12.60
CA TRP A 160 -25.06 -8.68 -13.35
C TRP A 160 -23.64 -8.14 -13.18
N LEU A 161 -23.52 -6.86 -12.83
CA LEU A 161 -22.25 -6.16 -12.66
C LEU A 161 -21.86 -5.97 -11.19
N LEU A 162 -22.57 -6.61 -10.24
CA LEU A 162 -22.35 -6.43 -8.81
C LEU A 162 -20.86 -6.54 -8.45
N HIS A 163 -20.18 -7.59 -8.92
CA HIS A 163 -18.79 -7.89 -8.59
C HIS A 163 -17.78 -6.78 -8.97
N THR A 164 -18.13 -5.83 -9.84
CA THR A 164 -17.24 -4.71 -10.20
C THR A 164 -17.02 -3.74 -9.04
N TRP A 165 -17.81 -3.83 -7.96
CA TRP A 165 -17.63 -3.00 -6.76
C TRP A 165 -16.22 -3.16 -6.16
N THR A 166 -15.73 -4.40 -6.09
CA THR A 166 -14.39 -4.69 -5.56
C THR A 166 -13.30 -4.10 -6.45
N LEU A 167 -13.48 -4.19 -7.78
CA LEU A 167 -12.57 -3.64 -8.77
C LEU A 167 -12.53 -2.11 -8.72
N SER A 168 -13.68 -1.46 -8.55
CA SER A 168 -13.78 0.00 -8.36
C SER A 168 -13.06 0.45 -7.08
N ALA A 169 -13.28 -0.25 -5.97
CA ALA A 169 -12.58 0.03 -4.72
C ALA A 169 -11.07 -0.20 -4.84
N GLU A 170 -10.64 -1.25 -5.54
CA GLU A 170 -9.24 -1.54 -5.82
C GLU A 170 -8.58 -0.44 -6.67
N TRP A 171 -9.28 0.06 -7.70
CA TRP A 171 -8.81 1.19 -8.51
C TRP A 171 -8.67 2.48 -7.69
N GLN A 172 -9.65 2.79 -6.84
CA GLN A 172 -9.61 3.95 -5.93
C GLN A 172 -8.42 3.85 -4.96
N PHE A 173 -8.19 2.67 -4.39
CA PHE A 173 -7.00 2.40 -3.58
C PHE A 173 -5.70 2.63 -4.36
N TYR A 174 -5.61 2.18 -5.62
CA TYR A 174 -4.44 2.41 -6.47
C TYR A 174 -4.17 3.87 -6.81
N MET A 175 -5.19 4.73 -6.83
CA MET A 175 -5.00 6.17 -7.02
C MET A 175 -4.51 6.86 -5.74
N ILE A 176 -5.04 6.47 -4.58
CA ILE A 176 -4.72 7.11 -3.30
C ILE A 176 -3.33 6.66 -2.80
N TYR A 177 -3.04 5.36 -2.90
CA TYR A 177 -1.87 4.75 -2.25
C TYR A 177 -0.51 5.32 -2.69
N PRO A 178 -0.22 5.53 -3.99
CA PRO A 178 1.06 6.10 -4.43
C PRO A 178 1.23 7.55 -3.98
N ILE A 179 0.13 8.32 -3.91
CA ILE A 179 0.15 9.70 -3.42
C ILE A 179 0.48 9.72 -1.94
N VAL A 180 -0.14 8.83 -1.15
CA VAL A 180 0.15 8.66 0.28
C VAL A 180 1.60 8.24 0.52
N LEU A 181 2.13 7.29 -0.24
CA LEU A 181 3.55 6.89 -0.09
C LEU A 181 4.52 8.02 -0.49
N ALA A 182 4.24 8.72 -1.60
CA ALA A 182 5.05 9.84 -2.05
C ALA A 182 5.00 11.04 -1.09
N SER A 183 3.86 11.27 -0.42
CA SER A 183 3.74 12.32 0.60
C SER A 183 4.35 11.89 1.94
N ALA A 184 4.14 10.64 2.38
CA ALA A 184 4.69 10.10 3.61
C ALA A 184 6.23 10.03 3.59
N SER A 185 6.83 9.62 2.47
CA SER A 185 8.30 9.63 2.30
C SER A 185 8.89 11.03 2.38
N ARG A 186 8.25 12.03 1.77
CA ARG A 186 8.63 13.44 1.91
C ARG A 186 8.45 13.92 3.35
N TRP A 187 7.35 13.55 3.99
CA TRP A 187 7.06 13.98 5.35
C TRP A 187 8.04 13.35 6.35
N ALA A 188 8.24 12.03 6.32
CA ALA A 188 9.22 11.34 7.16
C ALA A 188 10.65 11.86 6.95
N TRP A 189 11.02 12.22 5.70
CA TRP A 189 12.28 12.89 5.41
C TRP A 189 12.36 14.28 6.07
N LEU A 190 11.32 15.12 5.95
CA LEU A 190 11.23 16.43 6.61
C LEU A 190 11.26 16.33 8.13
N TRP A 191 10.54 15.38 8.73
CA TRP A 191 10.56 15.13 10.17
C TRP A 191 11.93 14.64 10.64
N ARG A 192 12.58 13.73 9.90
CA ARG A 192 13.92 13.25 10.22
C ARG A 192 14.94 14.38 10.20
N HIS A 193 14.92 15.24 9.18
CA HIS A 193 15.82 16.41 9.15
C HIS A 193 15.48 17.42 10.25
N ARG A 194 14.20 17.68 10.53
CA ARG A 194 13.82 18.56 11.65
C ARG A 194 14.26 18.02 13.01
N LEU A 195 14.15 16.71 13.26
CA LEU A 195 14.69 16.09 14.46
C LEU A 195 16.22 16.20 14.50
N THR A 196 16.90 15.91 13.39
CA THR A 196 18.36 16.04 13.30
C THR A 196 18.82 17.47 13.56
N PHE A 197 18.17 18.48 12.98
CA PHE A 197 18.46 19.90 13.24
C PHE A 197 18.17 20.30 14.69
N LEU A 198 17.09 19.79 15.30
CA LEU A 198 16.80 20.02 16.72
C LEU A 198 17.85 19.37 17.64
N VAL A 199 18.29 18.15 17.33
CA VAL A 199 19.34 17.44 18.09
C VAL A 199 20.67 18.15 17.93
N ILE A 200 21.06 18.54 16.71
CA ILE A 200 22.30 19.31 16.44
C ILE A 200 22.25 20.65 17.17
N GLY A 201 21.14 21.38 17.11
CA GLY A 201 20.95 22.64 17.85
C GLY A 201 21.04 22.45 19.37
N CYS A 202 20.50 21.34 19.90
CA CYS A 202 20.60 20.99 21.31
C CYS A 202 22.03 20.66 21.73
N VAL A 203 22.79 19.92 20.91
CA VAL A 203 24.19 19.58 21.15
C VAL A 203 25.09 20.82 21.10
N ILE A 204 24.88 21.72 20.12
CA ILE A 204 25.62 22.98 20.02
C ILE A 204 25.32 23.88 21.22
N GLY A 205 24.05 24.01 21.62
CA GLY A 205 23.63 24.79 22.78
C GLY A 205 24.11 24.21 24.13
N LEU A 206 24.31 22.90 24.23
CA LEU A 206 24.94 22.26 25.40
C LEU A 206 26.47 22.39 25.38
N GLY A 207 27.09 22.45 24.20
CA GLY A 207 28.52 22.66 24.02
C GLY A 207 28.99 24.06 24.45
N GLU A 208 28.21 25.10 24.17
CA GLU A 208 28.51 26.47 24.63
C GLU A 208 28.42 26.61 26.16
N ARG A 209 27.63 25.75 26.82
CA ARG A 209 27.54 25.70 28.30
C ARG A 209 28.75 25.04 28.97
N SER A 210 29.62 24.36 28.23
CA SER A 210 30.80 23.68 28.77
C SER A 210 32.09 24.53 28.71
N GLY A 211 32.04 25.75 28.14
CA GLY A 211 33.22 26.55 27.82
C GLY A 211 33.51 27.77 28.69
N SER A 212 32.77 28.01 29.78
CA SER A 212 33.07 29.12 30.69
C SER A 212 33.49 28.62 32.08
N PRO A 213 34.78 28.77 32.47
CA PRO A 213 35.15 28.68 33.86
C PRO A 213 34.73 29.98 34.55
N ILE A 214 34.43 29.90 35.85
CA ILE A 214 34.27 31.01 36.82
C ILE A 214 32.82 31.32 37.24
N LYS A 215 32.49 30.68 38.37
CA LYS A 215 31.77 31.18 39.56
C LYS A 215 30.24 31.31 39.50
N ARG A 216 29.61 30.42 40.30
CA ARG A 216 28.30 30.58 40.96
C ARG A 216 28.14 32.02 41.49
N PRO A 217 26.93 32.61 41.49
CA PRO A 217 25.98 32.25 42.54
C PRO A 217 24.51 32.10 42.11
N ILE A 218 23.88 31.17 42.82
CA ILE A 218 22.44 30.83 42.92
C ILE A 218 21.61 31.95 43.61
N CYS A 219 22.03 33.21 43.59
CA CYS A 219 21.55 34.20 44.59
C CYS A 219 20.92 35.51 44.05
N VAL A 220 20.44 35.60 42.80
CA VAL A 220 19.95 36.90 42.25
C VAL A 220 18.48 36.93 41.77
N ILE A 221 17.75 35.81 41.67
CA ILE A 221 16.37 35.82 41.11
C ILE A 221 15.28 35.62 42.19
N MET A 222 15.55 35.94 43.45
CA MET A 222 14.50 35.91 44.49
C MET A 222 14.54 37.09 45.47
N HIS A 223 15.06 38.23 45.02
CA HIS A 223 14.97 39.50 45.78
C HIS A 223 14.26 40.62 44.99
N SER A 224 13.93 40.40 43.71
CA SER A 224 13.27 41.43 42.86
C SER A 224 11.74 41.43 42.89
N PHE A 225 11.08 40.43 43.51
CA PHE A 225 9.61 40.37 43.57
C PHE A 225 8.99 40.87 44.88
N CYS A 226 9.77 41.08 45.94
CA CYS A 226 9.25 41.55 47.23
C CYS A 226 9.37 43.08 47.42
N CYS A 227 9.97 43.81 46.47
CA CYS A 227 10.21 45.26 46.55
C CYS A 227 9.45 46.08 45.48
N GLN A 228 8.36 45.54 44.92
CA GLN A 228 7.47 46.25 43.99
C GLN A 228 5.98 46.27 44.40
N GLN A 229 5.64 45.76 45.58
CA GLN A 229 4.34 45.97 46.22
C GLN A 229 4.58 46.56 47.62
N GLY A 230 4.58 47.89 47.69
CA GLY A 230 4.89 48.64 48.89
C GLY A 230 3.93 48.38 50.06
N ARG A 231 4.29 47.44 50.93
CA ARG A 231 3.89 47.44 52.35
C ARG A 231 5.07 46.94 53.18
N GLY A 232 5.45 47.76 54.18
CA GLY A 232 6.64 47.55 54.98
C GLY A 232 6.63 46.27 55.81
N LYS A 233 7.86 45.80 56.08
CA LYS A 233 8.27 44.70 56.97
C LYS A 233 8.14 43.30 56.38
N CYS A 234 9.25 42.80 55.82
CA CYS A 234 9.57 41.39 55.92
C CYS A 234 11.04 41.27 56.36
N SER A 235 11.25 41.23 57.68
CA SER A 235 12.53 40.84 58.25
C SER A 235 12.63 39.32 58.21
N ARG A 236 13.77 38.85 57.70
CA ARG A 236 14.43 37.60 58.11
C ARG A 236 13.84 36.31 57.53
N VAL A 237 14.36 35.89 56.38
CA VAL A 237 14.67 34.47 56.12
C VAL A 237 16.03 34.42 55.43
N VAL A 238 16.90 33.58 55.99
CA VAL A 238 18.25 33.26 55.53
C VAL A 238 18.16 32.05 54.60
N CYS A 239 18.84 32.15 53.46
CA CYS A 239 19.07 31.16 52.40
C CYS A 239 17.87 30.80 51.50
#